data_AF-A0A6A2YGM8-F1
#
_entry.id   AF-A0A6A2YGM8-F1
#
_cell.length_a   1.000
_cell.length_b   1.000
_cell.length_c   1.000
_cell.angle_alpha   90.00
_cell.angle_beta   90.00
_cell.angle_gamma   90.00
#
_symmetry.space_group_name_H-M   'P 1'
#
loop_
_entity.id
_entity.type
_entity.pdbx_description
1 polymer ?
#
loop_
_entity_poly.entity_id
_entity_poly.type
_entity_poly.pdbx_seq_one_letter_code
_entity_poly.pdbx_strand_id
1 'polypeptide(L)'
;MEEEEKMPSASSAVATAAKPISFTTSLDPANPVGFMEKVFDFITKESDFPTKMNDSDVSKQIQQMVSFIRQEAEERANEIFVSTEEEFNIEKLQLVEAEKKKIMLEYEKKEKQVEVRKKIEYSIQLNASRIKVLQAQDDVVNEMKKSASKELLNVSRDHRVYKNLLKDVIVQSLVRLKEPAILLRCRKDDVHLMVSVLDLTKGEYASKVNVDPPKIFIDDVHLPLHPLTTTLMVFFCSGGIVLASQYGKIVCENTLDARLDVAFIKKHIEICKWLFGQC
;
A
#
# COMPACT_ATOMS: atom_id res chain seq x y z
N MET A 1 -33.12 62.78 15.13
CA MET A 1 -33.66 62.07 16.31
C MET A 1 -32.44 61.50 17.01
N GLU A 2 -31.61 62.37 17.58
CA GLU A 2 -31.85 62.99 18.90
C GLU A 2 -32.08 61.91 19.94
N GLU A 3 -31.05 61.63 20.72
CA GLU A 3 -31.21 61.54 22.16
C GLU A 3 -29.98 62.21 22.80
N GLU A 4 -30.26 63.35 23.41
CA GLU A 4 -29.38 64.19 24.18
C GLU A 4 -29.72 63.92 25.65
N GLU A 5 -28.75 63.57 26.50
CA GLU A 5 -28.92 63.75 27.95
C GLU A 5 -27.61 64.12 28.66
N LYS A 6 -27.31 65.41 28.58
CA LYS A 6 -27.05 66.36 29.69
C LYS A 6 -26.43 65.86 31.01
N MET A 7 -25.27 66.44 31.32
CA MET A 7 -24.55 66.45 32.61
C MET A 7 -25.36 67.03 33.80
N PRO A 8 -24.85 66.95 35.04
CA PRO A 8 -24.18 68.14 35.56
C PRO A 8 -22.93 67.88 36.43
N SER A 9 -21.90 68.68 36.21
CA SER A 9 -20.81 68.95 37.15
C SER A 9 -21.15 70.16 38.00
N ALA A 10 -20.84 70.09 39.31
CA ALA A 10 -20.95 71.21 40.24
C ALA A 10 -19.62 71.41 40.99
N SER A 11 -19.06 72.61 40.77
CA SER A 11 -18.16 73.43 41.60
C SER A 11 -18.54 73.42 43.10
N SER A 12 -17.75 73.79 44.13
CA SER A 12 -16.32 73.99 44.45
C SER A 12 -16.31 74.34 45.96
N ALA A 13 -15.22 74.08 46.69
CA ALA A 13 -14.92 74.85 47.92
C ALA A 13 -13.44 74.71 48.28
N VAL A 14 -12.71 75.80 48.11
CA VAL A 14 -11.29 75.96 48.46
C VAL A 14 -11.22 76.38 49.93
N ALA A 15 -10.51 75.61 50.75
CA ALA A 15 -10.03 76.01 52.06
C ALA A 15 -8.50 76.07 52.02
N THR A 16 -7.94 77.25 52.29
CA THR A 16 -6.50 77.50 52.43
C THR A 16 -5.96 76.80 53.68
N ALA A 17 -5.11 75.78 53.48
CA ALA A 17 -4.32 75.12 54.52
C ALA A 17 -2.82 75.40 54.30
N ALA A 18 -2.07 75.57 55.39
CA ALA A 18 -0.64 75.86 55.39
C ALA A 18 0.17 74.83 54.57
N LYS A 19 1.21 75.29 53.85
CA LYS A 19 2.06 74.43 53.00
C LYS A 19 2.76 73.34 53.83
N PRO A 20 2.63 72.05 53.48
CA PRO A 20 3.42 70.98 54.08
C PRO A 20 4.85 70.99 53.55
N ILE A 21 5.83 70.67 54.40
CA ILE A 21 7.24 70.52 54.02
C ILE A 21 7.38 69.15 53.34
N SER A 22 7.99 69.11 52.15
CA SER A 22 8.12 67.88 51.36
C SER A 22 9.31 67.03 51.83
N PHE A 23 9.07 65.76 52.17
CA PHE A 23 10.10 64.75 52.35
C PHE A 23 10.62 64.26 50.99
N THR A 24 11.91 64.44 50.69
CA THR A 24 12.50 64.05 49.41
C THR A 24 13.70 63.12 49.64
N THR A 25 13.45 61.83 49.83
CA THR A 25 14.48 60.78 49.70
C THR A 25 13.94 59.60 48.90
N SER A 26 14.77 59.01 48.02
CA SER A 26 14.43 57.86 47.18
C SER A 26 14.92 56.57 47.84
N LEU A 27 14.12 55.51 47.75
CA LEU A 27 14.50 54.16 48.17
C LEU A 27 15.64 53.64 47.30
N ASP A 28 16.74 53.22 47.95
CA ASP A 28 17.85 52.51 47.32
C ASP A 28 17.75 51.00 47.65
N PRO A 29 17.56 50.11 46.65
CA PRO A 29 17.41 48.67 46.87
C PRO A 29 18.63 47.99 47.51
N ALA A 30 19.82 48.59 47.41
CA ALA A 30 21.05 48.02 47.96
C ALA A 30 21.24 48.31 49.46
N ASN A 31 20.54 49.30 50.02
CA ASN A 31 20.59 49.63 51.44
C ASN A 31 19.21 50.09 51.97
N PRO A 32 18.27 49.15 52.15
CA PRO A 32 16.92 49.47 52.61
C PRO A 32 16.90 49.99 54.05
N VAL A 33 17.88 49.62 54.89
CA VAL A 33 17.98 50.04 56.30
C VAL A 33 18.31 51.53 56.42
N GLY A 34 19.24 52.03 55.59
CA GLY A 34 19.61 53.44 55.60
C GLY A 34 18.52 54.39 55.10
N PHE A 35 17.60 53.92 54.26
CA PHE A 35 16.39 54.67 53.91
C PHE A 35 15.42 54.72 55.10
N MET A 36 15.20 53.58 55.77
CA MET A 36 14.32 53.51 56.95
C MET A 36 14.81 54.37 58.11
N GLU A 37 16.12 54.45 58.37
CA GLU A 37 16.69 55.38 59.36
C GLU A 37 16.37 56.84 59.03
N LYS A 38 16.51 57.26 57.76
CA LYS A 38 16.20 58.64 57.35
C LYS A 38 14.71 58.97 57.43
N VAL A 39 13.85 57.97 57.19
CA VAL A 39 12.40 58.10 57.38
C VAL A 39 12.08 58.22 58.88
N PHE A 40 12.69 57.40 59.73
CA PHE A 40 12.53 57.49 61.19
C PHE A 40 13.03 58.83 61.75
N ASP A 41 14.17 59.34 61.26
CA ASP A 41 14.72 60.64 61.66
C ASP A 41 13.85 61.83 61.19
N PHE A 42 13.18 61.70 60.05
CA PHE A 42 12.24 62.71 59.58
C PHE A 42 10.96 62.72 60.42
N ILE A 43 10.40 61.54 60.72
CA ILE A 43 9.20 61.40 61.56
C ILE A 43 9.46 61.91 62.98
N THR A 44 10.61 61.58 63.58
CA THR A 44 10.97 62.05 64.93
C THR A 44 11.23 63.55 65.01
N LYS A 45 11.61 64.21 63.90
CA LYS A 45 11.76 65.67 63.82
C LYS A 45 10.46 66.42 63.53
N GLU A 46 9.51 65.84 62.80
CA GLU A 46 8.25 66.49 62.44
C GLU A 46 7.16 66.28 63.51
N SER A 47 7.30 65.27 64.36
CA SER A 47 6.35 65.03 65.45
C SER A 47 6.69 65.85 66.70
N ASP A 48 5.90 66.88 66.97
CA ASP A 48 5.70 67.41 68.32
C ASP A 48 4.90 66.35 69.13
N PHE A 49 5.55 65.21 69.42
CA PHE A 49 4.99 64.15 70.27
C PHE A 49 5.02 64.65 71.71
N PRO A 50 3.90 64.67 72.44
CA PRO A 50 3.90 65.19 73.80
C PRO A 50 4.78 64.29 74.66
N THR A 51 5.87 64.86 75.19
CA THR A 51 6.72 64.28 76.25
C THR A 51 5.91 64.09 77.53
N LYS A 52 4.98 63.13 77.52
CA LYS A 52 4.16 62.67 78.65
C LYS A 52 3.42 61.37 78.32
N MET A 53 4.14 60.37 77.83
CA MET A 53 3.73 58.96 77.92
C MET A 53 4.93 58.11 78.37
N ASN A 54 4.67 57.11 79.22
CA ASN A 54 5.72 56.25 79.78
C ASN A 54 6.40 55.44 78.66
N ASP A 55 7.74 55.42 78.64
CA ASP A 55 8.57 54.63 77.70
C ASP A 55 8.16 53.15 77.59
N SER A 56 7.62 52.59 78.68
CA SER A 56 7.03 51.24 78.75
C SER A 56 5.89 51.02 77.75
N ASP A 57 5.04 52.02 77.56
CA ASP A 57 3.82 51.88 76.76
C ASP A 57 4.11 52.08 75.27
N VAL A 58 5.10 52.93 74.95
CA VAL A 58 5.66 53.04 73.60
C VAL A 58 6.32 51.72 73.17
N SER A 59 7.10 51.08 74.07
CA SER A 59 7.73 49.78 73.79
C SER A 59 6.72 48.66 73.52
N LYS A 60 5.62 48.60 74.30
CA LYS A 60 4.53 47.63 74.08
C LYS A 60 3.81 47.85 72.74
N GLN A 61 3.59 49.10 72.36
CA GLN A 61 2.94 49.44 71.10
C GLN A 61 3.82 49.08 69.89
N ILE A 62 5.14 49.29 69.99
CA ILE A 62 6.12 48.83 68.99
C ILE A 62 6.12 47.29 68.90
N GLN A 63 6.11 46.57 70.02
CA GLN A 63 6.03 45.10 70.00
C GLN A 63 4.74 44.58 69.35
N GLN A 64 3.60 45.20 69.63
CA GLN A 64 2.35 44.88 68.95
C GLN A 64 2.45 45.12 67.44
N MET A 65 3.03 46.25 67.02
CA MET A 65 3.22 46.56 65.61
C MET A 65 4.15 45.55 64.92
N VAL A 66 5.24 45.14 65.59
CA VAL A 66 6.14 44.09 65.10
C VAL A 66 5.44 42.74 64.99
N SER A 67 4.60 42.39 65.98
CA SER A 67 3.83 41.14 65.94
C SER A 67 2.81 41.12 64.81
N PHE A 68 2.17 42.25 64.53
CA PHE A 68 1.25 42.41 63.41
C PHE A 68 1.98 42.26 62.06
N ILE A 69 3.12 42.93 61.90
CA ILE A 69 3.94 42.81 60.68
C ILE A 69 4.38 41.37 60.45
N ARG A 70 4.73 40.64 61.52
CA ARG A 70 5.11 39.22 61.42
C ARG A 70 3.93 38.35 61.00
N GLN A 71 2.77 38.56 61.59
CA GLN A 71 1.56 37.81 61.26
C GLN A 71 1.11 38.09 59.82
N GLU A 72 1.16 39.36 59.39
CA GLU A 72 0.84 39.75 58.00
C GLU A 72 1.84 39.12 57.01
N ALA A 73 3.13 39.05 57.37
CA ALA A 73 4.13 38.37 56.55
C ALA A 73 3.91 36.85 56.47
N GLU A 74 3.53 36.21 57.59
CA GLU A 74 3.20 34.78 57.63
C GLU A 74 1.92 34.45 56.86
N GLU A 75 0.88 35.26 56.97
CA GLU A 75 -0.35 35.11 56.17
C GLU A 75 -0.08 35.28 54.68
N ARG A 76 0.68 36.30 54.27
CA ARG A 76 1.08 36.46 52.86
C ARG A 76 1.94 35.29 52.37
N ALA A 77 2.86 34.79 53.20
CA ALA A 77 3.69 33.64 52.81
C ALA A 77 2.84 32.38 52.61
N ASN A 78 1.87 32.14 53.50
CA ASN A 78 0.94 31.02 53.37
C ASN A 78 -0.01 31.16 52.17
N GLU A 79 -0.52 32.37 51.91
CA GLU A 79 -1.35 32.64 50.74
C GLU A 79 -0.58 32.37 49.43
N ILE A 80 0.67 32.85 49.34
CA ILE A 80 1.55 32.56 48.20
C ILE A 80 1.78 31.05 48.09
N PHE A 81 2.05 30.36 49.20
CA PHE A 81 2.30 28.92 49.18
C PHE A 81 1.11 28.12 48.66
N VAL A 82 -0.09 28.37 49.19
CA VAL A 82 -1.32 27.69 48.78
C VAL A 82 -1.64 28.00 47.32
N SER A 83 -1.55 29.27 46.91
CA SER A 83 -1.77 29.68 45.52
C SER A 83 -0.78 28.98 44.57
N THR A 84 0.51 28.90 44.95
CA THR A 84 1.54 28.25 44.14
C THR A 84 1.30 26.74 44.03
N GLU A 85 0.84 26.08 45.10
CA GLU A 85 0.51 24.66 45.08
C GLU A 85 -0.70 24.36 44.19
N GLU A 86 -1.73 25.21 44.24
CA GLU A 86 -2.90 25.12 43.37
C GLU A 86 -2.50 25.30 41.89
N GLU A 87 -1.71 26.34 41.58
CA GLU A 87 -1.20 26.59 40.22
C GLU A 87 -0.35 25.41 39.71
N PHE A 88 0.56 24.88 40.54
CA PHE A 88 1.38 23.71 40.19
C PHE A 88 0.51 22.49 39.84
N ASN A 89 -0.52 22.22 40.63
CA ASN A 89 -1.40 21.09 40.41
C ASN A 89 -2.22 21.26 39.12
N ILE A 90 -2.69 22.48 38.84
CA ILE A 90 -3.42 22.81 37.62
C ILE A 90 -2.51 22.62 36.39
N GLU A 91 -1.31 23.20 36.39
CA GLU A 91 -0.37 23.07 35.26
C GLU A 91 0.06 21.62 35.03
N LYS A 92 0.38 20.89 36.11
CA LYS A 92 0.71 19.47 36.03
C LYS A 92 -0.42 18.67 35.40
N LEU A 93 -1.67 18.90 35.83
CA LEU A 93 -2.83 18.20 35.28
C LEU A 93 -3.01 18.54 33.80
N GLN A 94 -2.90 19.81 33.42
CA GLN A 94 -3.01 20.25 32.03
C GLN A 94 -1.94 19.60 31.14
N LEU A 95 -0.68 19.55 31.59
CA LEU A 95 0.40 18.89 30.87
C LEU A 95 0.14 17.39 30.69
N VAL A 96 -0.28 16.71 31.75
CA VAL A 96 -0.58 15.26 31.71
C VAL A 96 -1.77 14.99 30.79
N GLU A 97 -2.84 15.78 30.87
CA GLU A 97 -4.01 15.63 30.02
C GLU A 97 -3.70 15.90 28.55
N ALA A 98 -2.89 16.92 28.25
CA ALA A 98 -2.47 17.24 26.90
C ALA A 98 -1.67 16.09 26.26
N GLU A 99 -0.68 15.56 26.98
CA GLU A 99 0.13 14.45 26.46
C GLU A 99 -0.68 13.14 26.38
N LYS A 100 -1.58 12.89 27.35
CA LYS A 100 -2.50 11.73 27.30
C LYS A 100 -3.40 11.78 26.07
N LYS A 101 -3.98 12.94 25.75
CA LYS A 101 -4.79 13.12 24.54
C LYS A 101 -3.99 12.86 23.27
N LYS A 102 -2.75 13.35 23.19
CA LYS A 102 -1.84 13.11 22.07
C LYS A 102 -1.52 11.62 21.91
N ILE A 103 -1.19 10.93 23.00
CA ILE A 103 -0.94 9.48 23.01
C ILE A 103 -2.18 8.72 22.52
N MET A 104 -3.38 9.06 23.01
CA MET A 104 -4.61 8.41 22.58
C MET A 104 -4.83 8.51 21.06
N LEU A 105 -4.65 9.70 20.48
CA LEU A 105 -4.80 9.91 19.03
C LEU A 105 -3.77 9.11 18.22
N GLU A 106 -2.53 9.02 18.70
CA GLU A 106 -1.49 8.21 18.06
C GLU A 106 -1.84 6.72 18.09
N TYR A 107 -2.33 6.21 19.22
CA TYR A 107 -2.72 4.81 19.36
C TYR A 107 -3.96 4.47 18.52
N GLU A 108 -4.95 5.37 18.45
CA GLU A 108 -6.12 5.18 17.58
C GLU A 108 -5.70 5.09 16.10
N LYS A 109 -4.75 5.92 15.67
CA LYS A 109 -4.20 5.85 14.31
C LYS A 109 -3.45 4.52 14.08
N LYS A 110 -2.65 4.07 15.04
CA LYS A 110 -1.93 2.79 14.96
C LYS A 110 -2.90 1.61 14.92
N GLU A 111 -3.96 1.63 15.73
CA GLU A 111 -5.00 0.60 15.76
C GLU A 111 -5.69 0.49 14.39
N LYS A 112 -6.15 1.62 13.83
CA LYS A 112 -6.74 1.65 12.49
C LYS A 112 -5.78 1.11 11.42
N GLN A 113 -4.48 1.45 11.49
CA GLN A 113 -3.48 0.90 10.57
C GLN A 113 -3.32 -0.61 10.71
N VAL A 114 -3.29 -1.14 11.93
CA VAL A 114 -3.18 -2.58 12.18
C VAL A 114 -4.42 -3.31 11.65
N GLU A 115 -5.61 -2.76 11.87
CA GLU A 115 -6.85 -3.35 11.37
C GLU A 115 -6.87 -3.43 9.83
N VAL A 116 -6.45 -2.36 9.15
CA VAL A 116 -6.33 -2.33 7.69
C VAL A 116 -5.29 -3.36 7.21
N ARG A 117 -4.11 -3.41 7.85
CA ARG A 117 -3.08 -4.41 7.52
C ARG A 117 -3.59 -5.84 7.67
N LYS A 118 -4.32 -6.13 8.74
CA LYS A 118 -4.93 -7.45 8.97
C LYS A 118 -5.92 -7.82 7.87
N LYS A 119 -6.76 -6.88 7.41
CA LYS A 119 -7.69 -7.10 6.30
C LYS A 119 -6.95 -7.37 4.98
N ILE A 120 -5.87 -6.63 4.72
CA ILE A 120 -5.03 -6.83 3.53
C ILE A 120 -4.37 -8.21 3.58
N GLU A 121 -3.75 -8.57 4.70
CA GLU A 121 -3.08 -9.86 4.87
C GLU A 121 -4.05 -11.04 4.71
N TYR A 122 -5.23 -10.95 5.33
CA TYR A 122 -6.29 -11.93 5.15
C TYR A 122 -6.71 -12.07 3.68
N SER A 123 -6.89 -10.96 2.97
CA SER A 123 -7.22 -10.95 1.55
C SER A 123 -6.11 -11.57 0.68
N ILE A 124 -4.85 -11.25 0.96
CA ILE A 124 -3.68 -11.82 0.29
C ILE A 124 -3.63 -13.33 0.51
N GLN A 125 -3.84 -13.80 1.73
CA GLN A 125 -3.82 -15.22 2.06
C GLN A 125 -4.96 -15.98 1.36
N LEU A 126 -6.15 -15.39 1.30
CA LEU A 126 -7.29 -15.96 0.60
C LEU A 126 -7.01 -16.05 -0.91
N ASN A 127 -6.47 -14.98 -1.51
CA ASN A 127 -6.12 -14.98 -2.93
C ASN A 127 -4.99 -15.96 -3.24
N ALA A 128 -3.97 -16.05 -2.38
CA ALA A 128 -2.90 -17.04 -2.52
C ALA A 128 -3.44 -18.46 -2.47
N SER A 129 -4.39 -18.74 -1.57
CA SER A 129 -5.05 -20.05 -1.48
C SER A 129 -5.88 -20.35 -2.73
N ARG A 130 -6.61 -19.35 -3.24
CA ARG A 130 -7.37 -19.46 -4.50
C ARG A 130 -6.46 -19.74 -5.69
N ILE A 131 -5.35 -19.01 -5.82
CA ILE A 131 -4.38 -19.21 -6.91
C ILE A 131 -3.78 -20.61 -6.86
N LYS A 132 -3.45 -21.13 -5.66
CA LYS A 132 -2.96 -22.50 -5.51
C LYS A 132 -3.96 -23.55 -6.02
N VAL A 133 -5.25 -23.36 -5.75
CA VAL A 133 -6.30 -24.26 -6.27
C VAL A 133 -6.37 -24.17 -7.79
N LEU A 134 -6.35 -22.97 -8.37
CA LEU A 134 -6.37 -22.77 -9.81
C LEU A 134 -5.15 -23.38 -10.50
N GLN A 135 -3.96 -23.27 -9.89
CA GLN A 135 -2.74 -23.92 -10.37
C GLN A 135 -2.87 -25.44 -10.35
N ALA A 136 -3.35 -26.01 -9.25
CA ALA A 136 -3.57 -27.46 -9.17
C ALA A 136 -4.60 -27.95 -10.21
N GLN A 137 -5.65 -27.17 -10.48
CA GLN A 137 -6.61 -27.48 -11.55
C GLN A 137 -5.95 -27.44 -12.94
N ASP A 138 -5.15 -26.41 -13.22
CA ASP A 138 -4.41 -26.29 -14.49
C ASP A 138 -3.39 -27.42 -14.66
N ASP A 139 -2.70 -27.82 -13.59
CA ASP A 139 -1.74 -28.93 -13.59
C ASP A 139 -2.41 -30.25 -13.97
N VAL A 140 -3.59 -30.56 -13.43
CA VAL A 140 -4.36 -31.76 -13.77
C VAL A 140 -4.77 -31.76 -15.25
N VAL A 141 -5.24 -30.62 -15.75
CA VAL A 141 -5.64 -30.42 -17.14
C VAL A 141 -4.43 -30.58 -18.08
N ASN A 142 -3.27 -30.02 -17.72
CA ASN A 142 -2.02 -30.17 -18.45
C ASN A 142 -1.45 -31.60 -18.39
N GLU A 143 -1.59 -32.31 -17.28
CA GLU A 143 -1.21 -33.72 -17.16
C GLU A 143 -2.06 -34.59 -18.09
N MET A 144 -3.37 -34.35 -18.14
CA MET A 144 -4.27 -35.02 -19.08
C MET A 144 -3.85 -34.78 -20.53
N LYS A 145 -3.50 -33.54 -20.90
CA LYS A 145 -2.97 -33.19 -22.22
C LYS A 145 -1.69 -33.97 -22.53
N LYS A 146 -0.74 -34.02 -21.59
CA LYS A 146 0.51 -34.79 -21.74
C LYS A 146 0.26 -36.28 -21.91
N SER A 147 -0.72 -36.84 -21.20
CA SER A 147 -1.13 -38.25 -21.36
C SER A 147 -1.70 -38.51 -22.76
N ALA A 148 -2.56 -37.62 -23.25
CA ALA A 148 -3.09 -37.70 -24.62
C ALA A 148 -1.98 -37.59 -25.68
N SER A 149 -0.99 -36.71 -25.50
CA SER A 149 0.19 -36.62 -26.38
C SER A 149 1.00 -37.93 -26.40
N LYS A 150 1.15 -38.60 -25.24
CA LYS A 150 1.82 -39.91 -25.18
C LYS A 150 1.06 -40.99 -25.93
N GLU A 151 -0.27 -41.01 -25.81
CA GLU A 151 -1.12 -41.94 -26.57
C GLU A 151 -1.07 -41.69 -28.08
N LEU A 152 -0.89 -40.43 -28.49
CA LEU A 152 -0.77 -40.06 -29.91
C LEU A 152 0.45 -40.72 -30.59
N LEU A 153 1.51 -41.02 -29.83
CA LEU A 153 2.66 -41.78 -30.33
C LEU A 153 2.30 -43.22 -30.72
N ASN A 154 1.28 -43.82 -30.08
CA ASN A 154 0.83 -45.17 -30.40
C ASN A 154 0.14 -45.24 -31.76
N VAL A 155 -0.46 -44.14 -32.24
CA VAL A 155 -1.14 -44.07 -33.55
C VAL A 155 -0.17 -44.28 -34.71
N SER A 156 1.10 -43.87 -34.55
CA SER A 156 2.15 -44.06 -35.55
C SER A 156 2.55 -45.54 -35.74
N ARG A 157 2.25 -46.41 -34.77
CA ARG A 157 2.57 -47.85 -34.85
C ARG A 157 1.73 -48.59 -35.89
N ASP A 158 0.49 -48.15 -36.12
CA ASP A 158 -0.43 -48.78 -37.07
C ASP A 158 -0.28 -48.20 -38.47
N HIS A 159 0.66 -48.76 -39.24
CA HIS A 159 1.08 -48.25 -40.55
C HIS A 159 -0.08 -48.04 -41.55
N ARG A 160 -1.09 -48.92 -41.57
CA ARG A 160 -2.25 -48.80 -42.49
C ARG A 160 -3.16 -47.63 -42.13
N VAL A 161 -3.49 -47.49 -40.85
CA VAL A 161 -4.36 -46.41 -40.34
C VAL A 161 -3.64 -45.07 -40.46
N TYR A 162 -2.36 -45.06 -40.07
CA TYR A 162 -1.52 -43.87 -40.14
C TYR A 162 -1.32 -43.38 -41.58
N LYS A 163 -1.14 -44.28 -42.55
CA LYS A 163 -1.04 -43.93 -43.98
C LYS A 163 -2.30 -43.23 -44.49
N ASN A 164 -3.49 -43.71 -44.13
CA ASN A 164 -4.75 -43.08 -44.50
C ASN A 164 -4.92 -41.71 -43.82
N LEU A 165 -4.59 -41.63 -42.53
CA LEU A 165 -4.63 -40.36 -41.79
C LEU A 165 -3.70 -39.31 -42.42
N LEU A 166 -2.48 -39.69 -42.76
CA LEU A 166 -1.51 -38.81 -43.42
C LEU A 166 -2.03 -38.31 -44.77
N LYS A 167 -2.65 -39.18 -45.58
CA LYS A 167 -3.29 -38.77 -46.84
C LYS A 167 -4.32 -37.67 -46.61
N ASP A 168 -5.22 -37.86 -45.65
CA ASP A 168 -6.30 -36.91 -45.35
C ASP A 168 -5.76 -35.59 -44.78
N VAL A 169 -4.73 -35.66 -43.92
CA VAL A 169 -4.04 -34.50 -43.35
C VAL A 169 -3.35 -33.67 -44.43
N ILE A 170 -2.68 -34.31 -45.41
CA ILE A 170 -2.09 -33.64 -46.57
C ILE A 170 -3.16 -32.95 -47.39
N VAL A 171 -4.23 -33.66 -47.78
CA VAL A 171 -5.32 -33.09 -48.58
C VAL A 171 -5.95 -31.89 -47.88
N GLN A 172 -6.19 -31.99 -46.56
CA GLN A 172 -6.72 -30.88 -45.77
C GLN A 172 -5.81 -29.64 -45.80
N SER A 173 -4.50 -29.83 -45.64
CA SER A 173 -3.53 -28.72 -45.68
C SER A 173 -3.41 -28.11 -47.07
N LEU A 174 -3.45 -28.93 -48.13
CA LEU A 174 -3.44 -28.46 -49.53
C LEU A 174 -4.66 -27.59 -49.85
N VAL A 175 -5.86 -28.02 -49.43
CA VAL A 175 -7.10 -27.25 -49.60
C VAL A 175 -7.08 -25.92 -48.84
N ARG A 176 -6.34 -25.86 -47.73
CA ARG A 176 -6.18 -24.63 -46.93
C ARG A 176 -5.21 -23.64 -47.57
N LEU A 177 -4.09 -24.13 -48.12
CA LEU A 177 -3.04 -23.30 -48.73
C LEU A 177 -3.40 -22.80 -50.13
N LYS A 178 -4.03 -23.64 -50.98
CA LYS A 178 -4.42 -23.33 -52.37
C LYS A 178 -3.29 -22.72 -53.22
N GLU A 179 -2.07 -23.21 -53.06
CA GLU A 179 -0.90 -22.75 -53.81
C GLU A 179 -0.46 -23.75 -54.90
N PRO A 180 0.13 -23.28 -56.01
CA PRO A 180 0.56 -24.14 -57.11
C PRO A 180 1.83 -24.94 -56.82
N ALA A 181 2.69 -24.46 -55.91
CA ALA A 181 3.95 -25.11 -55.52
C ALA A 181 4.14 -25.03 -54.00
N ILE A 182 4.36 -26.19 -53.38
CA ILE A 182 4.34 -26.36 -51.92
C ILE A 182 5.55 -27.19 -51.49
N LEU A 183 6.15 -26.80 -50.38
CA LEU A 183 7.24 -27.49 -49.70
C LEU A 183 6.69 -28.29 -48.52
N LEU A 184 6.93 -29.60 -48.49
CA LEU A 184 6.45 -30.53 -47.47
C LEU A 184 7.60 -30.92 -46.54
N ARG A 185 7.44 -30.66 -45.25
CA ARG A 185 8.33 -31.11 -44.18
C ARG A 185 7.64 -32.22 -43.39
N CYS A 186 8.36 -33.32 -43.21
CA CYS A 186 7.90 -34.47 -42.45
C CYS A 186 9.02 -35.00 -41.54
N ARG A 187 8.68 -35.97 -40.69
CA ARG A 187 9.65 -36.70 -39.87
C ARG A 187 10.45 -37.66 -40.76
N LYS A 188 11.73 -37.90 -40.41
CA LYS A 188 12.63 -38.81 -41.16
C LYS A 188 12.04 -40.21 -41.38
N ASP A 189 11.38 -40.75 -40.36
CA ASP A 189 10.78 -42.09 -40.41
C ASP A 189 9.60 -42.18 -41.40
N ASP A 190 8.91 -41.06 -41.63
CA ASP A 190 7.67 -41.01 -42.44
C ASP A 190 7.93 -40.71 -43.92
N VAL A 191 9.18 -40.42 -44.32
CA VAL A 191 9.55 -40.07 -45.70
C VAL A 191 9.14 -41.17 -46.68
N HIS A 192 9.38 -42.44 -46.33
CA HIS A 192 9.00 -43.58 -47.17
C HIS A 192 7.48 -43.72 -47.35
N LEU A 193 6.72 -43.41 -46.31
CA LEU A 193 5.26 -43.38 -46.35
C LEU A 193 4.76 -42.24 -47.24
N MET A 194 5.34 -41.05 -47.09
CA MET A 194 5.00 -39.85 -47.85
C MET A 194 5.14 -40.07 -49.35
N VAL A 195 6.24 -40.65 -49.81
CA VAL A 195 6.46 -40.94 -51.25
C VAL A 195 5.29 -41.75 -51.84
N SER A 196 4.81 -42.76 -51.11
CA SER A 196 3.69 -43.60 -51.55
C SER A 196 2.31 -42.92 -51.49
N VAL A 197 2.16 -41.90 -50.64
CA VAL A 197 0.89 -41.19 -50.41
C VAL A 197 0.75 -39.97 -51.32
N LEU A 198 1.86 -39.37 -51.75
CA LEU A 198 1.88 -38.16 -52.57
C LEU A 198 1.07 -38.31 -53.87
N ASP A 199 1.21 -39.42 -54.59
CA ASP A 199 0.50 -39.61 -55.86
C ASP A 199 -1.01 -39.75 -55.66
N LEU A 200 -1.43 -40.43 -54.59
CA LEU A 200 -2.84 -40.54 -54.21
C LEU A 200 -3.43 -39.18 -53.78
N THR A 201 -2.66 -38.37 -53.04
CA THR A 201 -3.12 -37.06 -52.56
C THR A 201 -3.26 -36.03 -53.68
N LYS A 202 -2.39 -36.05 -54.70
CA LYS A 202 -2.49 -35.17 -55.87
C LYS A 202 -3.79 -35.43 -56.65
N GLY A 203 -4.11 -36.70 -56.87
CA GLY A 203 -5.37 -37.09 -57.52
C GLY A 203 -6.59 -36.62 -56.73
N GLU A 204 -6.60 -36.87 -55.41
CA GLU A 204 -7.74 -36.49 -54.56
C GLU A 204 -7.91 -34.96 -54.43
N TYR A 205 -6.81 -34.20 -54.36
CA TYR A 205 -6.84 -32.75 -54.38
C TYR A 205 -7.38 -32.20 -55.70
N ALA A 206 -6.91 -32.72 -56.84
CA ALA A 206 -7.37 -32.33 -58.16
C ALA A 206 -8.88 -32.58 -58.33
N SER A 207 -9.38 -33.72 -57.84
CA SER A 207 -10.83 -34.04 -57.85
C SER A 207 -11.66 -33.15 -56.94
N LYS A 208 -11.13 -32.72 -55.78
CA LYS A 208 -11.87 -31.88 -54.82
C LYS A 208 -11.91 -30.40 -55.19
N VAL A 209 -10.85 -29.89 -55.84
CA VAL A 209 -10.69 -28.46 -56.11
C VAL A 209 -10.88 -28.11 -57.60
N ASN A 210 -10.94 -29.10 -58.50
CA ASN A 210 -11.04 -28.93 -59.96
C ASN A 210 -9.91 -28.04 -60.52
N VAL A 211 -8.70 -28.20 -60.01
CA VAL A 211 -7.50 -27.44 -60.42
C VAL A 211 -6.37 -28.43 -60.71
N ASP A 212 -5.41 -28.00 -61.53
CA ASP A 212 -4.19 -28.76 -61.85
C ASP A 212 -3.44 -29.21 -60.58
N PRO A 213 -2.79 -30.39 -60.62
CA PRO A 213 -2.11 -30.96 -59.47
C PRO A 213 -0.93 -30.07 -59.05
N PRO A 214 -0.82 -29.67 -57.76
CA PRO A 214 0.25 -28.82 -57.30
C PRO A 214 1.59 -29.56 -57.29
N LYS A 215 2.69 -28.82 -57.50
CA LYS A 215 4.04 -29.34 -57.37
C LYS A 215 4.40 -29.43 -55.89
N ILE A 216 4.55 -30.65 -55.37
CA ILE A 216 4.92 -30.90 -53.98
C ILE A 216 6.39 -31.32 -53.93
N PHE A 217 7.22 -30.55 -53.23
CA PHE A 217 8.63 -30.84 -52.99
C PHE A 217 8.82 -31.29 -51.54
N ILE A 218 9.52 -32.40 -51.30
CA ILE A 218 9.89 -32.80 -49.94
C ILE A 218 11.17 -32.02 -49.57
N ASP A 219 11.14 -31.29 -48.46
CA ASP A 219 12.30 -30.55 -47.93
C ASP A 219 13.28 -31.50 -47.23
N ASP A 220 14.58 -31.20 -47.30
CA ASP A 220 15.63 -31.95 -46.59
C ASP A 220 15.70 -31.58 -45.09
N VAL A 221 15.00 -30.51 -44.69
CA VAL A 221 14.85 -30.09 -43.28
C VAL A 221 13.70 -30.87 -42.62
N HIS A 222 14.06 -31.91 -41.88
CA HIS A 222 13.11 -32.82 -41.25
C HIS A 222 12.62 -32.30 -39.88
N LEU A 223 11.39 -32.68 -39.51
CA LEU A 223 10.89 -32.42 -38.16
C LEU A 223 11.73 -33.14 -37.10
N PRO A 224 11.93 -32.54 -35.91
CA PRO A 224 12.73 -33.12 -34.85
C PRO A 224 12.24 -34.51 -34.45
N LEU A 225 13.21 -35.43 -34.32
CA LEU A 225 12.99 -36.83 -33.99
C LEU A 225 12.90 -37.02 -32.47
N HIS A 226 12.18 -38.06 -32.04
CA HIS A 226 12.10 -38.52 -30.66
C HIS A 226 13.51 -38.81 -30.08
N PRO A 227 14.01 -38.08 -29.06
CA PRO A 227 15.23 -38.45 -28.36
C PRO A 227 15.06 -39.76 -27.58
N LEU A 228 16.01 -40.67 -27.75
CA LEU A 228 16.20 -41.84 -26.88
C LEU A 228 17.00 -41.47 -25.61
N THR A 229 17.51 -40.25 -25.47
CA THR A 229 18.33 -39.84 -24.32
C THR A 229 18.15 -38.37 -23.93
N THR A 230 18.08 -38.17 -22.61
CA THR A 230 17.86 -36.96 -21.83
C THR A 230 18.72 -35.77 -22.23
N THR A 231 18.15 -34.56 -22.08
CA THR A 231 18.80 -33.23 -21.97
C THR A 231 18.88 -32.36 -23.22
N LEU A 232 17.80 -32.25 -23.98
CA LEU A 232 17.41 -31.00 -24.64
C LEU A 232 15.91 -31.07 -24.88
N MET A 233 15.13 -30.05 -24.53
CA MET A 233 13.72 -29.93 -24.95
C MET A 233 13.67 -29.68 -26.47
N VAL A 234 14.09 -30.67 -27.25
CA VAL A 234 13.84 -30.69 -28.69
C VAL A 234 12.36 -31.04 -28.83
N PHE A 235 11.61 -30.15 -29.49
CA PHE A 235 10.19 -30.35 -29.80
C PHE A 235 9.96 -31.79 -30.28
N PHE A 236 9.19 -32.56 -29.53
CA PHE A 236 8.81 -33.91 -29.93
C PHE A 236 7.66 -33.78 -30.92
N CYS A 237 7.79 -34.39 -32.10
CA CYS A 237 6.68 -34.49 -33.04
C CYS A 237 6.16 -35.94 -33.07
N SER A 238 4.93 -36.13 -32.61
CA SER A 238 4.23 -37.41 -32.63
C SER A 238 3.92 -37.88 -34.06
N GLY A 239 3.95 -36.94 -35.02
CA GLY A 239 3.85 -37.19 -36.45
C GLY A 239 3.07 -36.10 -37.17
N GLY A 240 2.77 -36.33 -38.45
CA GLY A 240 2.07 -35.38 -39.30
C GLY A 240 3.02 -34.57 -40.17
N ILE A 241 2.55 -33.44 -40.68
CA ILE A 241 3.25 -32.68 -41.71
C ILE A 241 3.21 -31.18 -41.43
N VAL A 242 4.21 -30.49 -41.95
CA VAL A 242 4.20 -29.02 -42.07
C VAL A 242 4.33 -28.70 -43.55
N LEU A 243 3.35 -27.97 -44.08
CA LEU A 243 3.38 -27.50 -45.46
C LEU A 243 3.76 -26.02 -45.48
N ALA A 244 4.69 -25.64 -46.33
CA ALA A 244 5.07 -24.26 -46.55
C ALA A 244 4.88 -23.89 -48.02
N SER A 245 4.60 -22.62 -48.28
CA SER A 245 4.70 -22.04 -49.63
C SER A 245 6.10 -22.25 -50.20
N GLN A 246 6.26 -22.26 -51.54
CA GLN A 246 7.57 -22.30 -52.20
C GLN A 246 8.55 -21.24 -51.66
N TYR A 247 8.04 -20.06 -51.26
CA TYR A 247 8.84 -18.97 -50.71
C TYR A 247 8.89 -18.94 -49.17
N GLY A 248 8.30 -19.93 -48.50
CA GLY A 248 8.25 -20.03 -47.04
C GLY A 248 7.43 -18.95 -46.32
N LYS A 249 6.69 -18.10 -47.05
CA LYS A 249 5.90 -17.00 -46.46
C LYS A 249 4.68 -17.47 -45.68
N ILE A 250 4.01 -18.50 -46.19
CA ILE A 250 2.81 -19.08 -45.56
C ILE A 250 3.19 -20.50 -45.12
N VAL A 251 2.99 -20.80 -43.84
CA VAL A 251 3.26 -22.11 -43.24
C VAL A 251 1.98 -22.63 -42.61
N CYS A 252 1.57 -23.83 -43.02
CA CYS A 252 0.48 -24.58 -42.46
C CYS A 252 1.05 -25.75 -41.66
N GLU A 253 1.06 -25.58 -40.34
CA GLU A 253 1.40 -26.64 -39.39
C GLU A 253 0.17 -27.53 -39.18
N ASN A 254 0.26 -28.79 -39.61
CA ASN A 254 -0.78 -29.80 -39.41
C ASN A 254 -0.14 -31.07 -38.83
N THR A 255 0.72 -30.87 -37.83
CA THR A 255 1.27 -31.93 -36.97
C THR A 255 0.17 -32.45 -36.05
N LEU A 256 0.29 -33.71 -35.62
CA LEU A 256 -0.69 -34.30 -34.72
C LEU A 256 -0.71 -33.56 -33.36
N ASP A 257 0.44 -33.06 -32.91
CA ASP A 257 0.56 -32.28 -31.67
C ASP A 257 -0.12 -30.91 -31.78
N ALA A 258 0.08 -30.17 -32.89
CA ALA A 258 -0.62 -28.91 -33.11
C ALA A 258 -2.15 -29.10 -33.20
N ARG A 259 -2.61 -30.21 -33.78
CA ARG A 259 -4.04 -30.54 -33.81
C ARG A 259 -4.58 -30.84 -32.41
N LEU A 260 -3.83 -31.56 -31.59
CA LEU A 260 -4.19 -31.82 -30.19
C LEU A 260 -4.30 -30.51 -29.42
N ASP A 261 -3.35 -29.58 -29.60
CA ASP A 261 -3.37 -28.26 -28.98
C ASP A 261 -4.62 -27.46 -29.37
N VAL A 262 -4.95 -27.41 -30.66
CA VAL A 262 -6.15 -26.72 -31.15
C VAL A 262 -7.42 -27.37 -30.62
N ALA A 263 -7.48 -28.70 -30.56
CA ALA A 263 -8.62 -29.43 -30.00
C ALA A 263 -8.79 -29.12 -28.52
N PHE A 264 -7.68 -29.09 -27.77
CA PHE A 264 -7.66 -28.80 -26.35
C PHE A 264 -8.16 -27.40 -26.04
N ILE A 265 -7.68 -26.39 -26.77
CA ILE A 265 -8.15 -24.99 -26.61
C ILE A 265 -9.65 -24.88 -26.86
N LYS A 266 -10.16 -25.53 -27.93
CA LYS A 266 -11.59 -25.50 -28.26
C LYS A 266 -12.46 -26.22 -27.23
N LYS A 267 -11.95 -27.32 -26.67
CA LYS A 267 -12.68 -28.17 -25.71
C LYS A 267 -12.36 -27.86 -24.25
N HIS A 268 -11.50 -26.89 -23.98
CA HIS A 268 -11.02 -26.56 -22.64
C HIS A 268 -12.17 -26.32 -21.66
N ILE A 269 -13.16 -25.50 -22.04
CA ILE A 269 -14.31 -25.20 -21.18
C ILE A 269 -15.14 -26.45 -20.88
N GLU A 270 -15.35 -27.32 -21.88
CA GLU A 270 -16.06 -28.59 -21.68
C GLU A 270 -15.26 -29.49 -20.74
N ILE A 271 -13.96 -29.67 -20.98
CA ILE A 271 -13.05 -30.46 -20.15
C ILE A 271 -13.10 -30.01 -18.69
N CYS A 272 -12.96 -28.71 -18.44
CA CYS A 272 -13.00 -28.19 -17.07
C CYS A 272 -14.38 -28.39 -16.42
N LYS A 273 -15.47 -28.25 -17.19
CA LYS A 273 -16.83 -28.54 -16.70
C LYS A 273 -17.00 -30.02 -16.33
N TRP A 274 -16.46 -30.94 -17.12
CA TRP A 274 -16.50 -32.38 -16.83
C TRP A 274 -15.66 -32.76 -15.61
N LEU A 275 -14.48 -32.17 -15.46
CA LEU A 275 -13.53 -32.49 -14.38
C LEU A 275 -13.91 -31.84 -13.04
N PHE A 276 -14.40 -30.60 -13.07
CA PHE A 276 -14.60 -29.79 -11.87
C PHE A 276 -16.07 -29.43 -11.59
N GLY A 277 -17.01 -29.88 -12.42
CA GLY A 277 -18.45 -29.76 -12.22
C GLY A 277 -19.06 -28.40 -12.60
N GLN A 278 -18.36 -27.29 -12.35
CA GLN A 278 -18.75 -25.93 -12.75
C GLN A 278 -17.52 -25.03 -12.85
N CYS A 279 -17.29 -24.47 -14.04
CA CYS A 279 -16.44 -23.29 -14.26
C CYS A 279 -17.33 -22.08 -14.51
#